data_AF-A0AAD7HM93-F1
#
_entry.id   AF-A0AAD7HM93-F1
#
_cell.length_a   1.000
_cell.length_b   1.000
_cell.length_c   1.000
_cell.angle_alpha   90.00
_cell.angle_beta   90.00
_cell.angle_gamma   90.00
#
_symmetry.space_group_name_H-M   'P 1'
#
loop_
_entity.id
_entity.type
_entity.pdbx_description
1 polymer ?
#
loop_
_entity_poly.entity_id
_entity_poly.type
_entity_poly.pdbx_seq_one_letter_code
_entity_poly.pdbx_strand_id
1 'polypeptide(L)'
;METERGVGRGSYIWGRSVHNTRIERLWYDVTHGFGQKWKNFFTYLEVNHGLNPALPAHIWLLHHLFLPCIDADAQEWAEAWNSHNLQIRHKRTRSPRDMFIFSMLQDGPRGLERMAQPVDEPVENPLTYGIDWDIADDPQLMNHLLRENPQEWEEQNPFANGPETHSHVPCEPPNSLFALEQIAHLDQRLAAVVDVRSRSMGVRRLVWQEAFRICNNFYQHRE
;
A
#
# COMPACT_ATOMS: atom_id res chain seq x y z
N MET A 1 2.86 16.42 -17.40
CA MET A 1 1.41 16.29 -17.65
C MET A 1 0.70 17.61 -17.35
N GLU A 2 0.88 18.21 -16.17
CA GLU A 2 0.32 19.55 -15.86
C GLU A 2 0.86 20.66 -16.78
N THR A 3 2.16 20.61 -17.09
CA THR A 3 2.86 21.55 -17.99
C THR A 3 2.32 21.56 -19.43
N GLU A 4 1.65 20.51 -19.88
CA GLU A 4 1.05 20.44 -21.22
C GLU A 4 -0.48 20.42 -21.22
N ARG A 5 -1.14 20.20 -20.07
CA ARG A 5 -2.59 19.88 -20.02
C ARG A 5 -3.42 20.71 -19.05
N GLY A 6 -2.79 21.60 -18.28
CA GLY A 6 -3.45 22.51 -17.33
C GLY A 6 -3.59 21.92 -15.93
N VAL A 7 -3.52 22.79 -14.92
CA VAL A 7 -3.63 22.46 -13.49
C VAL A 7 -5.11 22.15 -13.13
N GLY A 8 -5.36 21.15 -12.28
CA GLY A 8 -6.70 20.89 -11.72
C GLY A 8 -7.71 20.21 -12.64
N ARG A 9 -7.26 19.52 -13.70
CA ARG A 9 -8.16 19.00 -14.75
C ARG A 9 -8.89 17.70 -14.39
N GLY A 10 -8.76 17.19 -13.17
CA GLY A 10 -9.51 16.01 -12.70
C GLY A 10 -9.33 14.79 -13.59
N SER A 11 -8.09 14.40 -13.91
CA SER A 11 -7.78 13.16 -14.65
C SER A 11 -7.96 11.93 -13.75
N TYR A 12 -9.11 11.83 -13.10
CA TYR A 12 -9.42 10.81 -12.12
C TYR A 12 -10.52 9.92 -12.65
N ILE A 13 -10.37 8.60 -12.45
CA ILE A 13 -11.44 7.65 -12.72
C ILE A 13 -12.43 7.82 -11.57
N TRP A 14 -13.47 8.62 -11.79
CA TRP A 14 -14.55 8.87 -10.83
C TRP A 14 -15.79 8.06 -11.19
N GLY A 15 -16.41 7.42 -10.20
CA GLY A 15 -17.60 6.58 -10.35
C GLY A 15 -17.64 5.46 -9.30
N ARG A 16 -18.81 4.85 -9.09
CA ARG A 16 -18.95 3.72 -8.16
C ARG A 16 -18.08 2.57 -8.67
N SER A 17 -17.14 2.09 -7.82
CA SER A 17 -16.20 1.02 -8.14
C SER A 17 -16.91 -0.34 -8.12
N VAL A 18 -17.86 -0.54 -9.04
CA VAL A 18 -18.76 -1.70 -9.03
C VAL A 18 -18.17 -2.96 -9.68
N HIS A 19 -16.93 -2.88 -10.19
CA HIS A 19 -16.25 -3.99 -10.87
C HIS A 19 -14.85 -4.25 -10.31
N ASN A 20 -14.64 -3.97 -9.01
CA ASN A 20 -13.33 -4.02 -8.39
C ASN A 20 -12.86 -5.43 -7.97
N THR A 21 -13.66 -6.46 -8.24
CA THR A 21 -13.41 -7.86 -7.85
C THR A 21 -12.01 -8.34 -8.23
N ARG A 22 -11.44 -7.84 -9.33
CA ARG A 22 -10.09 -8.20 -9.76
C ARG A 22 -9.00 -7.54 -8.91
N ILE A 23 -9.18 -6.29 -8.49
CA ILE A 23 -8.21 -5.65 -7.60
C ILE A 23 -8.29 -6.28 -6.21
N GLU A 24 -9.49 -6.61 -5.73
CA GLU A 24 -9.69 -7.26 -4.43
C GLU A 24 -9.05 -8.64 -4.41
N ARG A 25 -9.24 -9.41 -5.49
CA ARG A 25 -8.55 -10.69 -5.66
C ARG A 25 -7.04 -10.51 -5.72
N LEU A 26 -6.55 -9.48 -6.41
CA LEU A 26 -5.13 -9.17 -6.46
C LEU A 26 -4.58 -8.82 -5.08
N TRP A 27 -5.29 -8.02 -4.27
CA TRP A 27 -4.91 -7.71 -2.89
C TRP A 27 -4.84 -8.95 -2.00
N TYR A 28 -5.78 -9.88 -2.19
CA TYR A 28 -5.71 -11.19 -1.54
C TYR A 28 -4.45 -11.95 -1.96
N ASP A 29 -4.14 -12.01 -3.26
CA ASP A 29 -2.97 -12.72 -3.79
C ASP A 29 -1.65 -12.05 -3.37
N VAL A 30 -1.59 -10.72 -3.25
CA VAL A 30 -0.47 -9.93 -2.67
C VAL A 30 -0.24 -10.32 -1.21
N THR A 31 -1.32 -10.30 -0.42
CA THR A 31 -1.28 -10.64 1.00
C THR A 31 -0.81 -12.07 1.16
N HIS A 32 -1.38 -13.02 0.42
CA HIS A 32 -0.98 -14.41 0.48
C HIS A 32 0.44 -14.66 -0.05
N GLY A 33 0.85 -13.93 -1.09
CA GLY A 33 2.11 -14.14 -1.80
C GLY A 33 3.35 -13.70 -1.03
N PHE A 34 3.32 -12.50 -0.43
CA PHE A 34 4.44 -12.03 0.38
C PHE A 34 4.02 -11.26 1.64
N GLY A 35 2.80 -10.71 1.72
CA GLY A 35 2.39 -9.90 2.87
C GLY A 35 2.23 -10.70 4.17
N GLN A 36 1.69 -11.91 4.09
CA GLN A 36 1.30 -12.72 5.24
C GLN A 36 2.49 -13.09 6.12
N LYS A 37 3.65 -13.40 5.52
CA LYS A 37 4.87 -13.73 6.28
C LYS A 37 5.35 -12.54 7.11
N TRP A 38 5.26 -11.32 6.58
CA TRP A 38 5.65 -10.09 7.27
C TRP A 38 4.65 -9.71 8.34
N LYS A 39 3.35 -9.81 8.05
CA LYS A 39 2.28 -9.65 9.06
C LYS A 39 2.51 -10.57 10.26
N ASN A 40 2.69 -11.87 10.00
CA ASN A 40 2.94 -12.85 11.06
C ASN A 40 4.22 -12.54 11.84
N PHE A 41 5.27 -12.12 11.15
CA PHE A 41 6.54 -11.73 11.77
C PHE A 41 6.38 -10.54 12.71
N PHE A 42 5.69 -9.47 12.29
CA PHE A 42 5.48 -8.30 13.14
C PHE A 42 4.56 -8.58 14.32
N THR A 43 3.46 -9.33 14.13
CA THR A 43 2.64 -9.78 15.26
C THR A 43 3.45 -10.63 16.24
N TYR A 44 4.36 -11.47 15.75
CA TYR A 44 5.24 -12.24 16.61
C TYR A 44 6.24 -11.36 17.39
N LEU A 45 6.78 -10.32 16.77
CA LEU A 45 7.64 -9.34 17.46
C LEU A 45 6.87 -8.53 18.51
N GLU A 46 5.61 -8.18 18.25
CA GLU A 46 4.75 -7.46 19.19
C GLU A 46 4.50 -8.30 20.45
N VAL A 47 4.12 -9.56 20.28
CA VAL A 47 3.79 -10.45 21.40
C VAL A 47 5.04 -10.85 22.20
N ASN A 48 6.20 -11.04 21.56
CA ASN A 48 7.34 -11.72 22.19
C ASN A 48 8.61 -10.87 22.32
N HIS A 49 8.74 -9.78 21.57
CA HIS A 49 10.02 -9.05 21.43
C HIS A 49 9.88 -7.53 21.62
N GLY A 50 8.80 -7.09 22.29
CA GLY A 50 8.64 -5.70 22.74
C GLY A 50 8.37 -4.68 21.65
N LEU A 51 7.99 -5.11 20.44
CA LEU A 51 7.49 -4.19 19.42
C LEU A 51 6.18 -3.56 19.91
N ASN A 52 6.11 -2.24 19.91
CA ASN A 52 4.88 -1.49 20.20
C ASN A 52 4.49 -0.68 18.95
N PRO A 53 3.41 -1.06 18.25
CA PRO A 53 3.00 -0.38 17.02
C PRO A 53 2.48 1.05 17.26
N ALA A 54 2.12 1.41 18.49
CA ALA A 54 1.70 2.76 18.83
C ALA A 54 2.87 3.75 18.97
N LEU A 55 4.12 3.28 19.00
CA LEU A 55 5.30 4.13 19.12
C LEU A 55 5.91 4.40 17.74
N PRO A 56 5.91 5.67 17.24
CA PRO A 56 6.49 6.01 15.94
C PRO A 56 7.97 5.64 15.80
N ALA A 57 8.72 5.66 16.91
CA ALA A 57 10.12 5.25 16.94
C ALA A 57 10.32 3.77 16.59
N HIS A 58 9.40 2.89 17.03
CA HIS A 58 9.46 1.47 16.71
C HIS A 58 9.09 1.24 15.23
N ILE A 59 8.10 1.97 14.72
CA ILE A 59 7.74 1.93 13.29
C ILE A 59 8.90 2.40 12.43
N TRP A 60 9.56 3.51 12.80
CA TRP A 60 10.78 3.96 12.14
C TRP A 60 11.87 2.89 12.14
N LEU A 61 12.11 2.25 13.28
CA LEU A 61 13.13 1.19 13.39
C LEU A 61 12.79 -0.02 12.51
N LEU A 62 11.52 -0.42 12.46
CA LEU A 62 11.07 -1.47 11.53
C LEU A 62 11.31 -1.08 10.07
N HIS A 63 11.01 0.17 9.69
CA HIS A 63 11.25 0.65 8.34
C HIS A 63 12.75 0.65 8.03
N HIS A 64 13.58 1.18 8.93
CA HIS A 64 15.04 1.21 8.76
C HIS A 64 15.63 -0.20 8.56
N LEU A 65 15.18 -1.18 9.34
CA LEU A 65 15.71 -2.54 9.29
C LEU A 65 15.14 -3.39 8.16
N PHE A 66 13.85 -3.29 7.87
CA PHE A 66 13.13 -4.29 7.08
C PHE A 66 12.45 -3.75 5.83
N LEU A 67 12.26 -2.44 5.68
CA LEU A 67 11.62 -1.88 4.47
C LEU A 67 12.34 -2.30 3.17
N PRO A 68 13.69 -2.26 3.07
CA PRO A 68 14.38 -2.73 1.87
C PRO A 68 14.13 -4.22 1.58
N CYS A 69 13.95 -5.02 2.62
CA CYS A 69 13.66 -6.44 2.50
C CYS A 69 12.20 -6.70 2.06
N ILE A 70 11.25 -5.91 2.55
CA ILE A 70 9.84 -5.96 2.14
C ILE A 70 9.72 -5.55 0.67
N ASP A 71 10.39 -4.47 0.27
CA ASP A 71 10.39 -3.99 -1.11
C ASP A 71 10.98 -5.04 -2.07
N ALA A 72 12.11 -5.66 -1.70
CA ALA A 72 12.68 -6.76 -2.49
C ALA A 72 11.72 -7.95 -2.64
N ASP A 73 11.03 -8.35 -1.55
CA ASP A 73 10.02 -9.41 -1.59
C ASP A 73 8.81 -9.03 -2.47
N ALA A 74 8.39 -7.76 -2.42
CA ALA A 74 7.29 -7.24 -3.22
C ALA A 74 7.65 -7.20 -4.72
N GLN A 75 8.87 -6.77 -5.06
CA GLN A 75 9.38 -6.76 -6.43
C GLN A 75 9.48 -8.18 -7.00
N GLU A 76 10.05 -9.12 -6.25
CA GLU A 76 10.15 -10.53 -6.65
C GLU A 76 8.76 -11.15 -6.89
N TRP A 77 7.81 -10.88 -5.99
CA TRP A 77 6.42 -11.32 -6.17
C TRP A 77 5.79 -10.67 -7.40
N ALA A 78 5.99 -9.37 -7.62
CA ALA A 78 5.44 -8.67 -8.78
C ALA A 78 6.01 -9.20 -10.10
N GLU A 79 7.29 -9.54 -10.16
CA GLU A 79 7.90 -10.18 -11.34
C GLU A 79 7.30 -11.57 -11.61
N ALA A 80 7.18 -12.40 -10.57
CA ALA A 80 6.56 -13.71 -10.66
C ALA A 80 5.09 -13.60 -11.10
N TRP A 81 4.32 -12.72 -10.47
CA TRP A 81 2.93 -12.47 -10.80
C TRP A 81 2.76 -11.85 -12.20
N ASN A 82 3.68 -11.02 -12.68
CA ASN A 82 3.54 -10.51 -14.04
C ASN A 82 3.88 -11.54 -15.13
N SER A 83 4.59 -12.62 -14.76
CA SER A 83 5.01 -13.69 -15.68
C SER A 83 4.14 -14.95 -15.63
N HIS A 84 3.38 -15.19 -14.55
CA HIS A 84 2.53 -16.37 -14.46
C HIS A 84 1.37 -16.35 -15.46
N ASN A 85 0.96 -17.53 -15.90
CA ASN A 85 -0.10 -17.68 -16.89
C ASN A 85 -1.49 -17.62 -16.24
N LEU A 86 -2.34 -16.71 -16.73
CA LEU A 86 -3.74 -16.61 -16.33
C LEU A 86 -4.63 -17.44 -17.27
N GLN A 87 -5.54 -18.21 -16.68
CA GLN A 87 -6.63 -18.86 -17.41
C GLN A 87 -7.89 -18.03 -17.26
N ILE A 88 -8.22 -17.25 -18.29
CA ILE A 88 -9.46 -16.49 -18.36
C ILE A 88 -10.42 -17.25 -19.26
N ARG A 89 -11.65 -17.48 -18.75
CA ARG A 89 -12.70 -18.19 -19.50
C ARG A 89 -12.86 -17.58 -20.90
N HIS A 90 -12.88 -18.43 -21.92
CA HIS A 90 -12.99 -18.05 -23.33
C HIS A 90 -11.82 -17.21 -23.91
N LYS A 91 -10.68 -17.11 -23.22
CA LYS A 91 -9.46 -16.47 -23.73
C LYS A 91 -8.29 -17.45 -23.73
N ARG A 92 -7.28 -17.16 -24.56
CA ARG A 92 -6.02 -17.91 -24.56
C ARG A 92 -5.27 -17.68 -23.24
N THR A 93 -4.66 -18.73 -22.71
CA THR A 93 -3.74 -18.65 -21.58
C THR A 93 -2.57 -17.73 -21.93
N ARG A 94 -2.35 -16.68 -21.12
CA ARG A 94 -1.29 -15.68 -21.30
C ARG A 94 -0.88 -15.10 -19.95
N SER A 95 0.33 -14.57 -19.87
CA SER A 95 0.77 -13.81 -18.69
C SER A 95 0.16 -12.41 -18.65
N PRO A 96 0.02 -11.77 -17.47
CA PRO A 96 -0.37 -10.36 -17.38
C PRO A 96 0.52 -9.45 -18.22
N ARG A 97 1.84 -9.69 -18.23
CA ARG A 97 2.79 -8.95 -19.07
C ARG A 97 2.48 -9.11 -20.56
N ASP A 98 2.21 -10.32 -21.03
CA ASP A 98 1.81 -10.55 -22.43
C ASP A 98 0.49 -9.85 -22.75
N MET A 99 -0.50 -9.98 -21.87
CA MET A 99 -1.80 -9.33 -22.03
C MET A 99 -1.65 -7.82 -22.16
N PHE A 100 -0.82 -7.20 -21.34
CA PHE A 100 -0.52 -5.76 -21.41
C PHE A 100 0.12 -5.38 -22.75
N ILE A 101 1.20 -6.07 -23.15
CA ILE A 101 1.93 -5.78 -24.40
C ILE A 101 1.02 -5.98 -25.62
N PHE A 102 0.33 -7.12 -25.72
CA PHE A 102 -0.55 -7.39 -26.86
C PHE A 102 -1.77 -6.48 -26.88
N SER A 103 -2.31 -6.10 -25.72
CA SER A 103 -3.37 -5.09 -25.62
C SER A 103 -2.92 -3.75 -26.20
N MET A 104 -1.72 -3.28 -25.86
CA MET A 104 -1.23 -2.01 -26.40
C MET A 104 -1.01 -2.05 -27.91
N LEU A 105 -0.61 -3.20 -28.45
CA LEU A 105 -0.42 -3.39 -29.89
C LEU A 105 -1.74 -3.53 -30.67
N GLN A 106 -2.73 -4.22 -30.10
CA GLN A 106 -4.01 -4.49 -30.75
C GLN A 106 -5.00 -3.33 -30.62
N ASP A 107 -5.08 -2.76 -29.42
CA ASP A 107 -6.11 -1.80 -29.03
C ASP A 107 -5.57 -0.37 -28.85
N GLY A 108 -4.26 -0.18 -29.08
CA GLY A 108 -3.58 1.09 -28.81
C GLY A 108 -3.32 1.35 -27.32
N PRO A 109 -2.69 2.49 -26.98
CA PRO A 109 -2.41 2.87 -25.60
C PRO A 109 -3.72 3.23 -24.85
N ARG A 110 -4.34 2.24 -24.21
CA ARG A 110 -5.52 2.44 -23.35
C ARG A 110 -5.15 3.16 -22.05
N GLY A 111 -5.97 4.14 -21.66
CA GLY A 111 -5.76 4.96 -20.45
C GLY A 111 -5.02 6.30 -20.69
N LEU A 112 -4.53 6.53 -21.91
CA LEU A 112 -3.94 7.82 -22.32
C LEU A 112 -4.91 8.66 -23.17
N GLU A 113 -5.86 8.01 -23.83
CA GLU A 113 -6.94 8.65 -24.58
C GLU A 113 -8.23 8.71 -23.74
N ARG A 114 -8.88 9.87 -23.80
CA ARG A 114 -10.18 10.15 -23.19
C ARG A 114 -11.20 9.12 -23.69
N MET A 115 -11.57 8.15 -22.85
CA MET A 115 -12.83 7.42 -23.04
C MET A 115 -13.94 8.49 -22.99
N ALA A 116 -14.51 8.83 -24.15
CA ALA A 116 -15.49 9.90 -24.24
C ALA A 116 -16.79 9.53 -23.51
N GLN A 117 -17.05 8.23 -23.30
CA GLN A 117 -18.21 7.72 -22.56
C GLN A 117 -17.80 6.42 -21.82
N PRO A 118 -18.14 6.27 -20.53
CA PRO A 118 -18.03 4.99 -19.85
C PRO A 118 -18.93 3.95 -20.53
N VAL A 119 -18.55 2.67 -20.46
CA VAL A 119 -19.38 1.57 -20.96
C VAL A 119 -20.57 1.43 -20.00
N ASP A 120 -21.79 1.69 -20.49
CA ASP A 120 -23.03 1.47 -19.74
C ASP A 120 -23.30 -0.04 -19.61
N GLU A 121 -22.78 -0.66 -18.56
CA GLU A 121 -23.25 -1.97 -18.10
C GLU A 121 -24.45 -1.78 -17.15
N PRO A 122 -25.55 -2.53 -17.33
CA PRO A 122 -26.73 -2.41 -16.47
C PRO A 122 -26.42 -2.94 -15.07
N VAL A 123 -26.27 -2.03 -14.10
CA VAL A 123 -26.10 -2.35 -12.68
C VAL A 123 -27.50 -2.52 -12.04
N GLU A 124 -27.80 -3.71 -11.51
CA GLU A 124 -29.14 -4.05 -10.97
C GLU A 124 -29.60 -3.14 -9.82
N ASN A 125 -28.68 -2.67 -8.98
CA ASN A 125 -28.99 -1.66 -7.95
C ASN A 125 -27.77 -0.76 -7.69
N PRO A 126 -27.65 0.35 -8.43
CA PRO A 126 -26.50 1.24 -8.32
C PRO A 126 -26.31 1.78 -6.91
N LEU A 127 -27.40 1.99 -6.16
CA LEU A 127 -27.40 2.64 -4.85
C LEU A 127 -26.79 1.77 -3.74
N THR A 128 -26.72 0.46 -3.96
CA THR A 128 -26.36 -0.51 -2.90
C THR A 128 -24.95 -1.08 -3.08
N TYR A 129 -24.32 -0.82 -4.22
CA TYR A 129 -23.09 -1.51 -4.62
C TYR A 129 -21.83 -0.75 -4.17
N GLY A 130 -20.93 -1.45 -3.47
CA GLY A 130 -19.69 -0.89 -2.93
C GLY A 130 -19.85 -0.18 -1.58
N ILE A 131 -21.05 -0.21 -1.00
CA ILE A 131 -21.29 0.17 0.38
C ILE A 131 -20.93 -1.05 1.22
N ASP A 132 -19.88 -0.93 2.04
CA ASP A 132 -19.64 -1.86 3.13
C ASP A 132 -20.70 -1.59 4.20
N TRP A 133 -21.81 -2.32 4.15
CA TRP A 133 -22.96 -2.12 5.03
C TRP A 133 -22.59 -2.29 6.50
N ASP A 134 -21.61 -3.15 6.79
CA ASP A 134 -21.12 -3.35 8.15
C ASP A 134 -20.39 -2.09 8.68
N ILE A 135 -19.72 -1.34 7.78
CA ILE A 135 -19.08 -0.05 8.10
C ILE A 135 -20.08 1.10 8.08
N ALA A 136 -21.04 1.10 7.15
CA ALA A 136 -22.05 2.14 7.02
C ALA A 136 -23.04 2.16 8.20
N ASP A 137 -23.33 0.98 8.76
CA ASP A 137 -24.16 0.85 9.95
C ASP A 137 -23.37 1.09 11.26
N ASP A 138 -22.04 1.22 11.21
CA ASP A 138 -21.23 1.59 12.37
C ASP A 138 -21.19 3.12 12.55
N PRO A 139 -21.86 3.66 13.60
CA PRO A 139 -21.95 5.09 13.83
C PRO A 139 -20.60 5.72 14.19
N GLN A 140 -19.61 4.97 14.70
CA GLN A 140 -18.29 5.51 14.99
C GLN A 140 -17.49 5.74 13.71
N LEU A 141 -17.46 4.74 12.83
CA LEU A 141 -16.80 4.82 11.53
C LEU A 141 -17.44 5.88 10.63
N MET A 142 -18.77 5.94 10.59
CA MET A 142 -19.49 6.97 9.83
C MET A 142 -19.23 8.38 10.35
N ASN A 143 -19.19 8.59 11.67
CA ASN A 143 -18.84 9.91 12.23
C ASN A 143 -17.38 10.27 11.93
N HIS A 144 -16.46 9.31 11.93
CA HIS A 144 -15.07 9.54 11.55
C HIS A 144 -14.95 9.95 10.07
N LEU A 145 -15.64 9.24 9.17
CA LEU A 145 -15.69 9.58 7.75
C LEU A 145 -16.22 11.01 7.57
N LEU A 146 -17.39 11.32 8.15
CA LEU A 146 -18.04 12.63 8.09
C LEU A 146 -17.13 13.78 8.53
N ARG A 147 -16.30 13.53 9.56
CA ARG A 147 -15.39 14.51 10.13
C ARG A 147 -14.16 14.75 9.27
N GLU A 148 -13.61 13.71 8.65
CA GLU A 148 -12.34 13.80 7.93
C GLU A 148 -12.47 14.08 6.43
N ASN A 149 -13.64 13.85 5.84
CA ASN A 149 -13.87 14.09 4.40
C ASN A 149 -15.01 15.09 4.13
N PRO A 150 -15.06 16.27 4.77
CA PRO A 150 -16.20 17.21 4.66
C PRO A 150 -16.56 17.57 3.21
N GLN A 151 -15.56 17.54 2.31
CA GLN A 151 -15.69 17.78 0.87
C GLN A 151 -16.59 16.77 0.14
N GLU A 152 -16.79 15.56 0.68
CA GLU A 152 -17.64 14.53 0.07
C GLU A 152 -19.15 14.80 0.25
N TRP A 153 -19.54 15.68 1.18
CA TRP A 153 -20.95 15.97 1.51
C TRP A 153 -21.34 17.44 1.47
N GLU A 154 -20.38 18.35 1.25
CA GLU A 154 -20.68 19.75 0.92
C GLU A 154 -21.39 19.82 -0.45
N GLU A 155 -22.36 20.74 -0.60
CA GLU A 155 -23.14 20.93 -1.84
C GLU A 155 -22.23 21.36 -3.00
N GLN A 156 -21.61 20.38 -3.65
CA GLN A 156 -20.83 20.59 -4.86
C GLN A 156 -21.75 21.08 -5.99
N ASN A 157 -21.17 21.88 -6.90
CA ASN A 157 -21.86 22.39 -8.08
C ASN A 157 -22.67 21.27 -8.77
N PRO A 158 -24.00 21.42 -8.94
CA PRO A 158 -24.85 20.38 -9.52
C PRO A 158 -24.56 20.09 -11.00
N PHE A 159 -23.70 20.88 -11.63
CA PHE A 159 -23.20 20.69 -12.99
C PHE A 159 -21.76 20.14 -13.05
N ALA A 160 -21.10 19.95 -11.90
CA ALA A 160 -19.76 19.37 -11.84
C ALA A 160 -19.85 17.84 -11.87
N ASN A 161 -19.14 17.24 -12.83
CA ASN A 161 -19.03 15.78 -12.96
C ASN A 161 -17.74 15.30 -12.27
N GLY A 162 -17.67 15.41 -10.95
CA GLY A 162 -16.55 14.88 -10.14
C GLY A 162 -16.04 15.85 -9.07
N PRO A 163 -15.18 15.37 -8.16
CA PRO A 163 -14.65 16.13 -7.02
C PRO A 163 -13.68 17.21 -7.52
N GLU A 164 -13.66 18.34 -6.81
CA GLU A 164 -12.78 19.47 -7.14
C GLU A 164 -11.30 19.18 -6.81
N THR A 165 -11.05 18.26 -5.88
CA THR A 165 -9.74 17.93 -5.31
C THR A 165 -9.52 16.42 -5.34
N HIS A 166 -8.25 16.02 -5.46
CA HIS A 166 -7.87 14.61 -5.33
C HIS A 166 -7.83 14.22 -3.84
N SER A 167 -8.16 12.96 -3.54
CA SER A 167 -7.87 12.38 -2.23
C SER A 167 -6.36 12.39 -2.00
N HIS A 168 -5.93 13.25 -1.07
CA HIS A 168 -4.52 13.41 -0.70
C HIS A 168 -4.32 12.85 0.71
N VAL A 169 -3.69 11.68 0.79
CA VAL A 169 -3.24 11.11 2.06
C VAL A 169 -1.74 11.40 2.18
N PRO A 170 -1.31 12.33 3.06
CA PRO A 170 0.11 12.60 3.26
C PRO A 170 0.78 11.36 3.88
N CYS A 171 1.63 10.69 3.11
CA CYS A 171 2.44 9.55 3.57
C CYS A 171 3.81 10.03 4.07
N GLU A 172 3.84 10.77 5.17
CA GLU A 172 5.10 11.21 5.78
C GLU A 172 5.80 10.03 6.48
N PRO A 173 7.07 9.72 6.16
CA PRO A 173 7.79 8.67 6.86
C PRO A 173 7.96 9.07 8.34
N PRO A 174 7.85 8.12 9.29
CA PRO A 174 8.07 8.44 10.69
C PRO A 174 9.49 8.99 10.88
N ASN A 175 9.60 10.14 11.56
CA ASN A 175 10.89 10.78 11.78
C ASN A 175 11.80 9.92 12.68
N SER A 176 13.09 9.85 12.35
CA SER A 176 14.09 9.23 13.22
C SER A 176 14.29 10.06 14.49
N LEU A 177 14.27 9.42 15.67
CA LEU A 177 14.60 10.10 16.93
C LEU A 177 16.12 10.27 17.18
N PHE A 178 16.95 9.67 16.32
CA PHE A 178 18.39 9.57 16.46
C PHE A 178 19.14 10.46 15.45
N ALA A 179 20.31 10.95 15.85
CA ALA A 179 21.22 11.65 14.97
C ALA A 179 21.86 10.70 13.95
N LEU A 180 22.33 11.22 12.81
CA LEU A 180 22.97 10.44 11.75
C LEU A 180 24.15 9.59 12.26
N GLU A 181 24.93 10.10 13.22
CA GLU A 181 26.04 9.37 13.83
C GLU A 181 25.57 8.15 14.64
N GLN A 182 24.45 8.28 15.35
CA GLN A 182 23.86 7.18 16.12
C GLN A 182 23.30 6.10 15.20
N ILE A 183 22.69 6.50 14.08
CA ILE A 183 22.20 5.58 13.04
C ILE A 183 23.38 4.83 12.42
N ALA A 184 24.46 5.53 12.06
CA ALA A 184 25.66 4.88 11.54
C ALA A 184 26.28 3.89 12.55
N HIS A 185 26.30 4.25 13.83
CA HIS A 185 26.75 3.34 14.89
C HIS A 185 25.86 2.11 15.02
N LEU A 186 24.53 2.28 14.96
CA LEU A 186 23.57 1.18 14.96
C LEU A 186 23.86 0.21 13.81
N ASP A 187 23.99 0.72 12.59
CA ASP A 187 24.21 -0.10 11.39
C ASP A 187 25.54 -0.86 11.45
N GLN A 188 26.62 -0.19 11.87
CA GLN A 188 27.92 -0.81 12.03
C GLN A 188 27.89 -1.93 13.08
N ARG A 189 27.21 -1.70 14.21
CA ARG A 189 27.08 -2.68 15.29
C ARG A 189 26.25 -3.88 14.86
N LEU A 190 25.14 -3.65 14.16
CA LEU A 190 24.29 -4.73 13.65
C LEU A 190 25.06 -5.60 12.65
N ALA A 191 25.74 -5.00 11.68
CA ALA A 191 26.52 -5.72 10.67
C ALA A 191 27.65 -6.57 11.27
N ALA A 192 28.16 -6.20 12.45
CA ALA A 192 29.21 -6.94 13.14
C ALA A 192 28.68 -8.16 13.94
N VAL A 193 27.42 -8.14 14.37
CA VAL A 193 26.87 -9.13 15.31
C VAL A 193 25.90 -10.10 14.63
N VAL A 194 25.12 -9.62 13.66
CA VAL A 194 24.04 -10.38 13.01
C VAL A 194 24.13 -10.26 11.50
N ASP A 195 23.73 -11.32 10.79
CA ASP A 195 23.61 -11.29 9.34
C ASP A 195 22.35 -10.54 8.91
N VAL A 196 22.50 -9.24 8.68
CA VAL A 196 21.42 -8.33 8.25
C VAL A 196 20.90 -8.69 6.84
N ARG A 197 21.68 -9.40 6.02
CA ARG A 197 21.29 -9.76 4.65
C ARG A 197 20.49 -11.06 4.58
N SER A 198 20.36 -11.77 5.70
CA SER A 198 19.65 -13.04 5.73
C SER A 198 18.16 -12.87 5.39
N ARG A 199 17.65 -13.75 4.52
CA ARG A 199 16.21 -13.86 4.24
C ARG A 199 15.45 -14.68 5.29
N SER A 200 16.15 -15.29 6.26
CA SER A 200 15.52 -16.08 7.32
C SER A 200 14.80 -15.19 8.32
N MET A 201 13.50 -15.44 8.55
CA MET A 201 12.72 -14.73 9.58
C MET A 201 13.29 -14.93 10.99
N GLY A 202 13.92 -16.07 11.25
CA GLY A 202 14.60 -16.34 12.53
C GLY A 202 15.82 -15.44 12.74
N VAL A 203 16.57 -15.14 11.67
CA VAL A 203 17.70 -14.20 11.74
C VAL A 203 17.22 -12.76 11.81
N ARG A 204 16.18 -12.39 11.04
CA ARG A 204 15.55 -11.06 11.12
C ARG A 204 15.02 -10.75 12.52
N ARG A 205 14.53 -11.76 13.25
CA ARG A 205 14.20 -11.63 14.67
C ARG A 205 15.42 -11.22 15.51
N LEU A 206 16.57 -11.87 15.30
CA LEU A 206 17.81 -11.52 16.02
C LEU A 206 18.26 -10.09 15.67
N VAL A 207 18.12 -9.69 14.40
CA VAL A 207 18.37 -8.31 13.96
C VAL A 207 17.50 -7.32 14.74
N TRP A 208 16.19 -7.58 14.85
CA TRP A 208 15.29 -6.75 15.66
C TRP A 208 15.75 -6.67 17.12
N GLN A 209 16.02 -7.80 17.76
CA GLN A 209 16.38 -7.85 19.18
C GLN A 209 17.66 -7.05 19.47
N GLU A 210 18.70 -7.21 18.65
CA GLU A 210 19.94 -6.46 18.81
C GLU A 210 19.75 -4.97 18.53
N ALA A 211 18.99 -4.62 17.48
CA ALA A 211 18.72 -3.22 17.16
C ALA A 211 17.95 -2.53 18.29
N PHE A 212 16.90 -3.20 18.79
CA PHE A 212 16.09 -2.73 19.90
C PHE A 212 16.94 -2.49 21.16
N ARG A 213 17.85 -3.42 21.48
CA ARG A 213 18.78 -3.29 22.60
C ARG A 213 19.72 -2.08 22.44
N ILE A 214 20.28 -1.87 21.25
CA ILE A 214 21.17 -0.73 20.97
C ILE A 214 20.40 0.60 21.10
N CYS A 215 19.19 0.68 20.52
CA CYS A 215 18.35 1.87 20.61
C CYS A 215 17.97 2.21 22.06
N ASN A 216 17.67 1.21 22.89
CA ASN A 216 17.41 1.43 24.31
C ASN A 216 18.63 1.98 25.06
N ASN A 217 19.83 1.49 24.75
CA ASN A 217 21.06 2.01 25.35
C ASN A 217 21.30 3.49 24.96
N PHE A 218 21.03 3.87 23.70
CA PHE A 218 21.12 5.27 23.28
C PHE A 218 20.16 6.18 24.07
N TYR A 219 19.00 5.68 24.45
CA TYR A 219 18.03 6.43 25.24
C TYR A 219 18.45 6.55 26.71
N GLN A 220 19.02 5.50 27.29
CA GLN A 220 19.48 5.50 28.69
C GLN A 220 20.69 6.41 28.94
N HIS A 221 21.54 6.64 27.93
CA HIS A 221 22.71 7.54 28.03
C HIS A 221 22.41 8.99 27.62
N ARG A 222 21.13 9.36 27.50
CA ARG A 222 20.69 10.71 27.10
C ARG A 222 20.31 11.59 28.31
N GLU A 223 20.39 11.06 29.53
CA GLU A 223 20.37 11.78 30.82
C GLU A 223 21.79 12.03 31.32
#